data_AF-G0QWR2-F1
#
_entry.id   AF-G0QWR2-F1
#
_cell.length_a   1.000
_cell.length_b   1.000
_cell.length_c   1.000
_cell.angle_alpha   90.00
_cell.angle_beta   90.00
_cell.angle_gamma   90.00
#
_symmetry.space_group_name_H-M   'P 1'
#
loop_
_entity.id
_entity.type
_entity.pdbx_description
1 polymer ?
#
loop_
_entity_poly.entity_id
_entity_poly.type
_entity_poly.pdbx_seq_one_letter_code
_entity_poly.pdbx_strand_id
1 'polypeptide(L)'
;MFVTVVKEINQRSKKAQINKFNLIYKYYLGDGNNCQLIRKVMQTRKNWIETNHSQTMFVNFKWQQSNQGKYCFEIFGFDFIIDENLHLWLIEVNTNPCLEESSNILKKLMPRMIDDAFKICVDKLFFVNQKDNQGQQNIQHFQLDEYDDNENLWEKLGSIQEQNVYKK
;
A
#
# COMPACT_ATOMS: atom_id res chain seq x y z
N MET A 1 12.79 0.25 9.44
CA MET A 1 12.18 1.26 8.53
C MET A 1 11.48 0.51 7.41
N PHE A 2 10.35 0.99 6.88
CA PHE A 2 9.72 0.36 5.72
C PHE A 2 9.95 1.21 4.47
N VAL A 3 10.22 0.57 3.33
CA VAL A 3 10.40 1.23 2.03
C VAL A 3 9.47 0.59 1.03
N THR A 4 8.70 1.40 0.28
CA THR A 4 7.86 0.89 -0.80
C THR A 4 8.54 1.16 -2.13
N VAL A 5 8.74 0.11 -2.94
CA VAL A 5 9.19 0.26 -4.33
C VAL A 5 7.98 0.08 -5.24
N VAL A 6 7.69 1.11 -6.03
CA VAL A 6 6.66 1.06 -7.07
C VAL A 6 7.35 0.83 -8.40
N LYS A 7 7.07 -0.29 -9.08
CA LYS A 7 7.45 -0.42 -10.48
C LYS A 7 6.56 0.54 -11.28
N GLU A 8 7.20 1.51 -11.92
CA GLU A 8 6.54 2.70 -12.48
C GLU A 8 5.32 2.32 -13.31
N ILE A 9 4.15 2.75 -12.83
CA ILE A 9 2.90 2.58 -13.53
C ILE A 9 2.85 3.71 -14.53
N ASN A 10 3.37 3.46 -15.73
CA ASN A 10 3.24 4.38 -16.85
C ASN A 10 1.75 4.66 -17.07
N GLN A 11 1.30 5.85 -16.67
CA GLN A 11 -0.07 6.32 -16.82
C GLN A 11 -0.36 6.52 -18.31
N ARG A 12 -0.58 5.44 -19.06
CA ARG A 12 -1.32 5.54 -20.32
C ARG A 12 -2.76 5.84 -19.93
N SER A 13 -3.03 7.13 -19.83
CA SER A 13 -4.31 7.74 -19.57
C SER A 13 -5.28 7.29 -20.67
N LYS A 14 -5.90 6.13 -20.50
CA LYS A 14 -7.18 5.87 -21.14
C LYS A 14 -8.18 6.71 -20.36
N LYS A 15 -8.29 7.99 -20.74
CA LYS A 15 -9.51 8.79 -20.54
C LYS A 15 -10.64 8.13 -21.34
N ALA A 16 -11.05 6.94 -20.92
CA ALA A 16 -12.35 6.44 -21.30
C ALA A 16 -13.34 7.21 -20.44
N GLN A 17 -14.23 7.96 -21.08
CA GLN A 17 -15.46 8.48 -20.48
C GLN A 17 -16.30 7.28 -20.03
N ILE A 18 -15.95 6.70 -18.89
CA ILE A 18 -16.74 5.66 -18.24
C ILE A 18 -17.69 6.40 -17.30
N ASN A 19 -18.98 6.14 -17.47
CA ASN A 19 -20.06 6.77 -16.71
C ASN A 19 -19.73 6.72 -15.20
N LYS A 20 -19.70 7.92 -14.61
CA LYS A 20 -19.12 8.24 -13.30
C LYS A 20 -19.94 7.76 -12.07
N PHE A 21 -20.87 6.85 -12.25
CA PHE A 21 -21.76 6.38 -11.18
C PHE A 21 -21.30 5.00 -10.67
N ASN A 22 -20.86 4.97 -9.40
CA ASN A 22 -20.57 3.78 -8.58
C ASN A 22 -19.71 2.68 -9.22
N LEU A 23 -18.45 3.00 -9.53
CA LEU A 23 -17.44 1.97 -9.80
C LEU A 23 -17.14 1.19 -8.51
N ILE A 24 -17.50 -0.09 -8.49
CA ILE A 24 -17.10 -1.04 -7.44
C ILE A 24 -15.81 -1.74 -7.90
N TYR A 25 -14.77 -1.67 -7.09
CA TYR A 25 -13.50 -2.34 -7.28
C TYR A 25 -13.43 -3.61 -6.42
N LYS A 26 -12.76 -4.64 -6.94
CA LYS A 26 -12.57 -5.92 -6.25
C LYS A 26 -11.14 -6.09 -5.82
N TYR A 27 -10.91 -6.50 -4.57
CA TYR A 27 -9.59 -6.92 -4.10
C TYR A 27 -9.58 -8.38 -3.65
N TYR A 28 -8.44 -9.04 -3.87
CA TYR A 28 -8.19 -10.39 -3.41
C TYR A 28 -7.04 -10.38 -2.42
N LEU A 29 -7.19 -11.11 -1.31
CA LEU A 29 -6.15 -11.35 -0.34
C LEU A 29 -5.66 -12.79 -0.51
N GLY A 30 -4.39 -12.95 -0.85
CA GLY A 30 -3.73 -14.25 -0.87
C GLY A 30 -3.47 -14.77 0.53
N ASP A 31 -3.03 -16.03 0.58
CA ASP A 31 -2.64 -16.67 1.82
C ASP A 31 -1.45 -15.93 2.47
N GLY A 32 -1.45 -15.86 3.80
CA GLY A 32 -0.37 -15.22 4.56
C GLY A 32 -0.82 -14.66 5.90
N ASN A 33 0.16 -14.37 6.76
CA ASN A 33 -0.04 -13.85 8.12
C ASN A 33 -0.49 -12.38 8.16
N ASN A 34 -0.32 -11.63 7.06
CA ASN A 34 -0.68 -10.21 7.01
C ASN A 34 -2.13 -9.95 6.57
N CYS A 35 -2.88 -10.98 6.14
CA CYS A 35 -4.18 -10.79 5.46
C CYS A 35 -5.24 -10.08 6.32
N GLN A 36 -5.24 -10.28 7.63
CA GLN A 36 -6.19 -9.64 8.54
C GLN A 36 -5.99 -8.12 8.61
N LEU A 37 -4.73 -7.67 8.71
CA LEU A 37 -4.39 -6.25 8.70
C LEU A 37 -4.79 -5.60 7.38
N ILE A 38 -4.46 -6.24 6.25
CA ILE A 38 -4.80 -5.69 4.93
C ILE A 38 -6.32 -5.61 4.74
N ARG A 39 -7.06 -6.63 5.19
CA ARG A 39 -8.53 -6.61 5.20
C ARG A 39 -9.07 -5.43 6.00
N LYS A 40 -8.59 -5.24 7.23
CA LYS A 40 -8.96 -4.12 8.11
C LYS A 40 -8.76 -2.77 7.42
N VAL A 41 -7.62 -2.58 6.75
CA VAL A 41 -7.31 -1.34 6.03
C VAL A 41 -8.16 -1.19 4.76
N MET A 42 -8.38 -2.25 3.98
CA MET A 42 -9.19 -2.20 2.75
C MET A 42 -10.67 -1.93 3.03
N GLN A 43 -11.22 -2.43 4.14
CA GLN A 43 -12.61 -2.20 4.54
C GLN A 43 -12.96 -0.72 4.79
N THR A 44 -11.95 0.13 5.02
CA THR A 44 -12.15 1.59 5.12
C THR A 44 -12.49 2.25 3.77
N ARG A 45 -12.27 1.55 2.64
CA ARG A 45 -12.46 2.07 1.29
C ARG A 45 -13.83 1.64 0.75
N LYS A 46 -14.80 2.55 0.79
CA LYS A 46 -16.23 2.28 0.46
C LYS A 46 -16.49 1.56 -0.87
N ASN A 47 -15.69 1.84 -1.89
CA ASN A 47 -15.89 1.28 -3.23
C ASN A 47 -15.11 -0.01 -3.47
N TRP A 48 -14.56 -0.62 -2.43
CA TRP A 48 -13.78 -1.85 -2.53
C TRP A 48 -14.51 -3.00 -1.85
N ILE A 49 -14.59 -4.13 -2.56
CA ILE A 49 -15.16 -5.38 -2.02
C ILE A 49 -14.11 -6.49 -2.09
N GLU A 50 -14.04 -7.29 -1.02
CA GLU A 50 -13.23 -8.49 -1.01
C GLU A 50 -13.83 -9.54 -1.95
N THR A 51 -12.99 -10.31 -2.62
CA THR A 51 -13.42 -11.48 -3.38
C THR A 51 -12.56 -12.69 -3.06
N ASN A 52 -13.18 -13.86 -3.06
CA ASN A 52 -12.50 -15.15 -2.91
C ASN A 52 -11.94 -15.67 -4.23
N HIS A 53 -12.26 -15.02 -5.36
CA HIS A 53 -11.76 -15.42 -6.67
C HIS A 53 -10.41 -14.76 -6.96
N SER A 54 -9.37 -15.58 -7.18
CA SER A 54 -8.01 -15.10 -7.44
C SER A 54 -7.72 -14.79 -8.92
N GLN A 55 -8.70 -14.98 -9.80
CA GLN A 55 -8.58 -14.82 -11.25
C GLN A 55 -8.44 -13.35 -11.64
N THR A 56 -7.41 -13.04 -12.42
CA THR A 56 -6.97 -11.67 -12.71
C THR A 56 -7.98 -10.84 -13.51
N MET A 57 -8.87 -11.46 -14.28
CA MET A 57 -9.85 -10.73 -15.10
C MET A 57 -10.97 -10.05 -14.28
N PHE A 58 -11.11 -10.41 -13.01
CA PHE A 58 -12.18 -9.88 -12.13
C PHE A 58 -11.64 -9.19 -10.87
N VAL A 59 -10.32 -9.00 -10.76
CA VAL A 59 -9.66 -8.45 -9.57
C VAL A 59 -8.90 -7.19 -9.95
N ASN A 60 -9.18 -6.08 -9.24
CA ASN A 60 -8.51 -4.80 -9.46
C ASN A 60 -7.20 -4.71 -8.66
N PHE A 61 -7.19 -5.23 -7.43
CA PHE A 61 -6.02 -5.24 -6.55
C PHE A 61 -5.82 -6.62 -5.93
N LYS A 62 -4.58 -7.08 -5.88
CA LYS A 62 -4.23 -8.38 -5.30
C LYS A 62 -3.12 -8.20 -4.29
N TRP A 63 -3.38 -8.52 -3.02
CA TRP A 63 -2.35 -8.59 -2.00
C TRP A 63 -1.85 -10.04 -1.91
N GLN A 64 -0.67 -10.32 -2.48
CA GLN A 64 -0.02 -11.62 -2.39
C GLN A 64 1.47 -11.47 -2.70
N GLN A 65 2.29 -12.39 -2.21
CA GLN A 65 3.67 -12.51 -2.68
C GLN A 65 3.66 -13.12 -4.10
N SER A 66 4.17 -12.39 -5.08
CA SER A 66 4.26 -12.88 -6.45
C SER A 66 5.39 -12.22 -7.22
N ASN A 67 6.18 -13.03 -7.92
CA ASN A 67 7.22 -12.55 -8.82
C ASN A 67 6.66 -12.20 -10.22
N GLN A 68 5.33 -12.20 -10.38
CA GLN A 68 4.66 -12.05 -11.67
C GLN A 68 3.71 -10.85 -11.63
N GLY A 69 4.03 -9.81 -12.41
CA GLY A 69 3.18 -8.64 -12.57
C GLY A 69 3.92 -7.47 -13.19
N LYS A 70 3.32 -6.83 -14.21
CA LYS A 70 3.85 -5.59 -14.79
C LYS A 70 3.47 -4.34 -13.98
N TYR A 71 2.44 -4.44 -13.15
CA TYR A 71 1.90 -3.35 -12.34
C TYR A 71 1.80 -3.82 -10.89
N CYS A 72 2.88 -3.63 -10.13
CA CYS A 72 2.93 -3.98 -8.73
C CYS A 72 3.71 -2.93 -7.94
N PHE A 73 3.45 -2.92 -6.64
CA PHE A 73 4.34 -2.31 -5.66
C PHE A 73 4.73 -3.39 -4.66
N GLU A 74 5.82 -3.15 -3.96
CA GLU A 74 6.35 -4.06 -2.95
C GLU A 74 6.78 -3.26 -1.72
N ILE A 75 6.45 -3.78 -0.54
CA ILE A 75 6.86 -3.21 0.74
C ILE A 75 8.03 -4.01 1.27
N PHE A 76 9.16 -3.35 1.44
CA PHE A 76 10.37 -3.90 2.01
C PHE A 76 10.51 -3.47 3.47
N GLY A 77 10.88 -4.39 4.35
CA GLY A 77 11.35 -4.09 5.71
C GLY A 77 12.86 -3.96 5.74
N PHE A 78 13.36 -2.87 6.31
CA PHE A 78 14.78 -2.62 6.50
C PHE A 78 15.11 -2.68 7.99
N ASP A 79 16.02 -3.59 8.33
CA ASP A 79 16.49 -3.79 9.70
C ASP A 79 17.85 -3.15 9.88
N PHE A 80 17.94 -2.24 10.85
CA PHE A 80 19.14 -1.46 11.13
C PHE A 80 19.60 -1.70 12.56
N ILE A 81 20.90 -1.60 12.78
CA ILE A 81 21.51 -1.47 14.10
C ILE A 81 22.19 -0.11 14.22
N ILE A 82 22.17 0.46 15.43
CA ILE A 82 22.82 1.73 15.75
C ILE A 82 24.03 1.43 16.63
N ASP A 83 25.20 1.95 16.26
CA ASP A 83 26.43 1.77 17.05
C ASP A 83 26.59 2.83 18.16
N GLU A 84 27.64 2.74 18.97
CA GLU A 84 27.90 3.69 20.06
C GLU A 84 28.14 5.14 19.61
N ASN A 85 28.45 5.35 18.33
CA ASN A 85 28.67 6.67 17.72
C ASN A 85 27.42 7.17 16.96
N LEU A 86 26.28 6.49 17.12
CA LEU A 86 25.02 6.77 16.43
C LEU A 86 25.09 6.61 14.91
N HIS A 87 26.03 5.80 14.39
CA HIS A 87 25.98 5.41 12.99
C HIS A 87 24.93 4.32 12.77
N LEU A 88 24.20 4.46 11.66
CA LEU A 88 23.18 3.52 11.23
C LEU A 88 23.81 2.46 10.30
N TRP A 89 23.72 1.20 10.68
CA TRP A 89 24.21 0.07 9.90
C TRP A 89 23.04 -0.80 9.43
N LEU A 90 22.90 -0.98 8.11
CA LEU A 90 21.90 -1.87 7.53
C LEU A 90 22.31 -3.33 7.75
N ILE A 91 21.39 -4.13 8.30
CA ILE A 91 21.61 -5.56 8.53
C ILE A 91 21.03 -6.37 7.38
N GLU A 92 19.73 -6.20 7.12
CA GLU A 92 19.02 -6.93 6.09
C GLU A 92 17.85 -6.14 5.49
N VAL A 93 17.41 -6.60 4.32
CA VAL A 93 16.24 -6.08 3.61
C VAL A 93 15.30 -7.24 3.30
N ASN A 94 14.11 -7.20 3.88
CA ASN A 94 13.09 -8.24 3.83
C ASN A 94 11.99 -7.90 2.81
N THR A 95 11.74 -8.76 1.82
CA THR A 95 10.67 -8.60 0.80
C THR A 95 9.27 -8.91 1.34
N ASN A 96 9.17 -9.59 2.47
CA ASN A 96 7.91 -9.90 3.14
C ASN A 96 8.05 -9.64 4.64
N PRO A 97 8.10 -8.36 5.06
CA PRO A 97 8.28 -8.04 6.46
C PRO A 97 7.07 -8.48 7.29
N CYS A 98 7.31 -8.79 8.56
CA CYS A 98 6.22 -9.10 9.49
C CYS A 98 5.38 -7.83 9.72
N LEU A 99 4.07 -7.92 9.50
CA LEU A 99 3.13 -6.83 9.75
C LEU A 99 2.22 -7.10 10.97
N GLU A 100 2.69 -7.92 11.90
CA GLU A 100 1.90 -8.34 13.06
C GLU A 100 1.68 -7.19 14.06
N GLU A 101 0.44 -7.07 14.55
CA GLU A 101 0.04 -6.09 15.56
C GLU A 101 0.35 -6.60 16.99
N SER A 102 1.59 -7.03 17.25
CA SER A 102 1.99 -7.75 18.48
C SER A 102 2.05 -6.90 19.75
N SER A 103 1.94 -5.58 19.63
CA SER A 103 1.94 -4.64 20.76
C SER A 103 0.92 -3.52 20.56
N ASN A 104 0.58 -2.80 21.63
CA ASN A 104 -0.37 -1.67 21.56
C ASN A 104 0.10 -0.55 20.62
N ILE A 105 1.41 -0.33 20.53
CA ILE A 105 1.98 0.63 19.59
C ILE A 105 1.83 0.13 18.15
N LEU A 106 2.13 -1.13 17.88
CA LEU A 106 1.98 -1.71 16.53
C LEU A 106 0.52 -1.78 16.07
N LYS A 107 -0.43 -2.03 16.99
CA LYS A 107 -1.88 -1.97 16.71
C LYS A 107 -2.36 -0.61 16.18
N LYS A 108 -1.64 0.47 16.48
CA LYS A 108 -1.90 1.81 15.95
C LYS A 108 -1.07 2.08 14.69
N LEU A 109 0.23 1.80 14.75
CA LEU A 109 1.19 2.13 13.70
C LEU A 109 1.01 1.32 12.43
N MET A 110 0.78 0.01 12.54
CA MET A 110 0.71 -0.89 11.39
C MET A 110 -0.46 -0.56 10.45
N PRO A 111 -1.70 -0.37 10.95
CA PRO A 111 -2.81 0.05 10.10
C PRO A 111 -2.59 1.42 9.44
N ARG A 112 -2.05 2.40 10.18
CA ARG A 112 -1.74 3.74 9.64
C ARG A 112 -0.70 3.67 8.52
N MET A 113 0.40 2.94 8.74
CA MET A 113 1.45 2.77 7.75
C MET A 113 0.90 2.14 6.45
N ILE A 114 0.11 1.08 6.55
CA ILE A 114 -0.45 0.41 5.36
C ILE A 114 -1.49 1.28 4.66
N ASP A 115 -2.34 1.98 5.40
CA ASP A 115 -3.32 2.88 4.80
C ASP A 115 -2.66 3.99 3.99
N ASP A 116 -1.60 4.59 4.54
CA ASP A 116 -0.84 5.62 3.85
C ASP A 116 -0.08 5.09 2.62
N ALA A 117 0.40 3.84 2.67
CA ALA A 117 1.00 3.17 1.50
C ALA A 117 -0.04 3.00 0.38
N PHE A 118 -1.27 2.61 0.73
CA PHE A 118 -2.34 2.41 -0.25
C PHE A 118 -2.85 3.72 -0.83
N LYS A 119 -2.86 4.83 -0.07
CA LYS A 119 -3.17 6.17 -0.60
C LYS A 119 -2.25 6.57 -1.75
N ILE A 120 -0.98 6.15 -1.73
CA ILE A 120 0.00 6.49 -2.77
C ILE A 120 0.10 5.43 -3.88
N CYS A 121 -0.12 4.14 -3.58
CA CYS A 121 0.08 3.05 -4.53
C CYS A 121 -1.20 2.56 -5.20
N VAL A 122 -2.30 2.49 -4.45
CA VAL A 122 -3.57 1.91 -4.90
C VAL A 122 -4.56 3.01 -5.27
N ASP A 123 -4.84 3.92 -4.35
CA ASP A 123 -5.92 4.91 -4.50
C ASP A 123 -5.64 5.92 -5.63
N LYS A 124 -4.36 6.18 -5.95
CA LYS A 124 -3.99 7.00 -7.13
C LYS A 124 -4.36 6.35 -8.47
N LEU A 125 -4.50 5.02 -8.52
CA LEU A 125 -4.82 4.28 -9.75
C LEU A 125 -6.32 4.11 -9.95
N PHE A 126 -7.07 4.01 -8.85
CA PHE A 126 -8.49 3.73 -8.86
C PHE A 126 -9.23 4.99 -8.41
N PHE A 127 -9.84 5.70 -9.37
CA PHE A 127 -10.56 6.94 -9.09
C PHE A 127 -11.62 6.72 -8.00
N VAL A 128 -11.39 7.30 -6.84
CA VAL A 128 -12.42 7.54 -5.82
C VAL A 128 -12.87 8.99 -6.00
N ASN A 129 -14.14 9.22 -6.32
CA ASN A 129 -14.68 10.58 -6.37
C ASN A 129 -14.59 11.19 -4.95
N GLN A 130 -13.56 12.00 -4.70
CA GLN A 130 -13.36 12.67 -3.41
C GLN A 130 -14.43 13.73 -3.11
N LYS A 131 -15.24 14.12 -4.10
CA LYS A 131 -16.26 15.17 -3.96
C LYS A 131 -17.48 14.75 -3.13
N ASP A 132 -17.71 13.46 -2.92
CA ASP A 132 -18.82 12.97 -2.07
C ASP A 132 -18.42 12.80 -0.59
N ASN A 133 -17.16 13.09 -0.24
CA ASN A 133 -16.64 12.92 1.13
C ASN A 133 -16.83 14.14 2.05
N GLN A 134 -17.46 15.23 1.60
CA GLN A 134 -17.72 16.40 2.46
C GLN A 134 -18.79 16.16 3.55
N GLY A 135 -19.39 14.96 3.64
CA GLY A 135 -20.53 14.72 4.53
C GLY A 135 -20.50 13.50 5.46
N GLN A 136 -19.45 12.67 5.52
CA GLN A 136 -19.52 11.42 6.31
C GLN A 136 -18.25 11.12 7.14
N GLN A 137 -18.31 11.63 8.38
CA GLN A 137 -17.39 11.47 9.51
C GLN A 137 -17.38 10.05 10.12
N ASN A 138 -17.22 8.99 9.33
CA ASN A 138 -17.17 7.61 9.86
C ASN A 138 -16.23 6.67 9.07
N ILE A 139 -15.15 7.19 8.51
CA ILE A 139 -14.04 6.33 8.07
C ILE A 139 -13.15 6.16 9.29
N GLN A 140 -12.91 4.92 9.72
CA GLN A 140 -11.99 4.62 10.81
C GLN A 140 -10.62 5.19 10.46
N HIS A 141 -10.29 6.35 11.05
CA HIS A 141 -9.04 7.04 10.78
C HIS A 141 -7.96 6.38 11.66
N PHE A 142 -6.90 5.87 11.05
CA PHE A 142 -5.78 5.29 11.77
C PHE A 142 -4.90 6.40 12.36
N GLN A 143 -5.42 7.11 13.36
CA GLN A 143 -4.77 8.25 13.99
C GLN A 143 -3.53 7.81 14.77
N LEU A 144 -2.49 8.64 14.72
CA LEU A 144 -1.28 8.48 15.53
C LEU A 144 -1.06 9.74 16.35
N ASP A 145 -0.70 9.53 17.62
CA ASP A 145 -0.31 10.61 18.50
C ASP A 145 0.91 11.32 17.88
N GLU A 146 0.92 12.67 17.89
CA GLU A 146 1.98 13.53 17.31
C GLU A 146 2.04 13.66 15.77
N TYR A 147 1.18 12.97 15.01
CA TYR A 147 1.14 13.08 13.53
C TYR A 147 -0.18 13.68 13.04
N ASP A 148 -0.13 14.53 12.00
CA ASP A 148 -1.35 15.04 11.34
C ASP A 148 -2.00 13.92 10.52
N ASP A 149 -3.32 13.81 10.60
CA ASP A 149 -4.16 12.88 9.86
C ASP A 149 -4.14 13.12 8.33
N ASN A 150 -3.81 14.35 7.92
CA ASN A 150 -3.68 14.74 6.52
C ASN A 150 -2.28 14.47 5.96
N GLU A 151 -1.30 14.19 6.83
CA GLU A 151 0.07 13.88 6.43
C GLU A 151 0.22 12.39 6.12
N ASN A 152 0.97 12.07 5.05
CA ASN A 152 1.27 10.68 4.70
C ASN A 152 2.62 10.30 5.32
N LEU A 153 2.69 9.17 6.04
CA LEU A 153 3.94 8.71 6.65
C LEU A 153 5.02 8.28 5.63
N TRP A 154 4.66 8.08 4.35
CA TRP A 154 5.59 7.69 3.31
C TRP A 154 6.14 8.89 2.54
N GLU A 155 7.45 9.01 2.55
CA GLU A 155 8.18 9.99 1.75
C GLU A 155 8.73 9.39 0.46
N LYS A 156 8.74 10.18 -0.62
CA LYS A 156 9.40 9.79 -1.87
C LYS A 156 10.92 9.98 -1.75
N LEU A 157 11.65 8.89 -1.58
CA LEU A 157 13.12 8.90 -1.54
C LEU A 157 13.78 9.12 -2.91
N GLY A 158 13.17 8.63 -3.99
CA GLY A 158 13.76 8.72 -5.33
C GLY A 158 12.95 8.01 -6.40
N SER A 159 13.48 8.04 -7.62
CA SER A 159 12.95 7.27 -8.76
C SER A 159 14.10 6.48 -9.36
N ILE A 160 13.93 5.16 -9.47
CA ILE A 160 14.91 4.30 -10.14
C ILE A 160 14.68 4.49 -11.63
N GLN A 161 15.59 5.21 -12.30
CA GLN A 161 15.68 5.13 -13.76
C GLN A 161 16.17 3.72 -14.08
N GLU A 162 15.49 2.98 -14.95
CA GLU A 162 16.02 1.72 -15.48
C GLU A 162 17.36 2.02 -16.16
N GLN A 163 18.46 1.87 -15.43
CA GLN A 163 19.77 1.75 -16.03
C GLN A 163 19.71 0.45 -16.83
N ASN A 164 20.14 0.49 -18.10
CA ASN A 164 20.27 -0.70 -18.94
C ASN A 164 21.27 -1.67 -18.29
N VAL A 165 20.82 -2.48 -17.33
CA VAL A 165 21.65 -3.49 -16.66
C VAL A 165 21.78 -4.67 -17.62
N TYR A 166 22.86 -4.59 -18.41
CA TYR A 166 23.60 -5.66 -19.08
C TYR A 166 22.77 -6.81 -19.69
N LYS A 167 22.56 -6.74 -21.01
CA LYS A 167 22.61 -7.94 -21.85
C LYS A 167 24.00 -8.55 -21.68
N LYS A 168 24.11 -9.67 -20.97
CA LYS A 168 25.19 -10.64 -21.16
C LYS A 168 24.63 -11.81 -21.95
#